data_AF-A0A3D4MJZ2-F1
#
_entry.id   AF-A0A3D4MJZ2-F1
#
_cell.length_a   1.000
_cell.length_b   1.000
_cell.length_c   1.000
_cell.angle_alpha   90.00
_cell.angle_beta   90.00
_cell.angle_gamma   90.00
#
_symmetry.space_group_name_H-M   'P 1'
#
loop_
_entity.id
_entity.type
_entity.pdbx_description
1 polymer ?
#
loop_
_entity_poly.entity_id
_entity_poly.type
_entity_poly.pdbx_seq_one_letter_code
_entity_poly.pdbx_strand_id
1 'polypeptide(L)'
;MKKVYMFILLILLITILINFNDQAVKADVNDYTAFASINVTDGKLLRDYSSEELKSAYELVSDRKFVGWRYHFFQRNVQVDFISNVVFSMYNSGTTALKYKVQVSAENCVKTSISCTGTIKYDISGTIKKFKNGLDSSLKLEGSYQETQLVKQQENLEVDIDPGTVCIIYIQGSGLLTNGVASYYEWWFRRNEGGFEYFTITDSHLRIEKIKV
;
A
#
# COMPACT_ATOMS: atom_id res chain seq x y z
N MET A 1 -14.27 -52.40 11.74
CA MET A 1 -14.72 -51.85 10.44
C MET A 1 -15.27 -50.42 10.55
N LYS A 2 -16.33 -50.15 11.33
CA LYS A 2 -16.91 -48.78 11.49
C LYS A 2 -15.88 -47.70 11.88
N LYS A 3 -14.95 -48.00 12.80
CA LYS A 3 -13.89 -47.06 13.22
C LYS A 3 -12.87 -46.73 12.11
N VAL A 4 -12.64 -47.65 11.18
CA VAL A 4 -11.73 -47.46 10.04
C VAL A 4 -12.39 -46.57 8.99
N TYR A 5 -13.68 -46.80 8.69
CA TYR A 5 -14.45 -45.92 7.80
C TYR A 5 -14.58 -44.50 8.36
N MET A 6 -14.74 -44.36 9.68
CA MET A 6 -14.79 -43.04 10.33
C MET A 6 -13.45 -42.29 10.22
N PHE A 7 -12.34 -43.02 10.32
CA PHE A 7 -10.99 -42.45 10.16
C PHE A 7 -10.71 -42.03 8.70
N ILE A 8 -11.14 -42.85 7.73
CA ILE A 8 -11.03 -42.52 6.29
C ILE A 8 -11.90 -41.30 5.95
N LEU A 9 -13.12 -41.22 6.49
CA LEU A 9 -14.03 -40.08 6.30
C LEU A 9 -13.44 -38.79 6.88
N LEU A 10 -12.77 -38.88 8.05
CA LEU A 10 -12.09 -37.74 8.67
C LEU A 10 -10.94 -37.23 7.81
N ILE A 11 -10.12 -38.13 7.25
CA ILE A 11 -9.02 -37.77 6.33
C ILE A 11 -9.58 -37.13 5.06
N LEU A 12 -10.67 -37.65 4.51
CA LEU A 12 -11.33 -37.10 3.32
C LEU A 12 -11.92 -35.70 3.58
N LEU A 13 -12.50 -35.47 4.77
CA LEU A 13 -12.99 -34.16 5.18
C LEU A 13 -11.84 -33.16 5.34
N ILE A 14 -10.71 -33.59 5.90
CA ILE A 14 -9.51 -32.75 6.03
C ILE A 14 -8.93 -32.41 4.65
N THR A 15 -8.89 -33.34 3.70
CA THR A 15 -8.38 -33.05 2.34
C THR A 15 -9.30 -32.13 1.55
N ILE A 16 -10.63 -32.23 1.73
CA ILE A 16 -11.59 -31.30 1.11
C ILE A 16 -11.43 -29.89 1.71
N LEU A 17 -11.23 -29.76 3.02
CA LEU A 17 -11.02 -28.46 3.68
C LEU A 17 -9.71 -27.78 3.26
N ILE A 18 -8.66 -28.55 2.92
CA ILE A 18 -7.37 -28.00 2.47
C ILE A 18 -7.42 -27.46 1.03
N ASN A 19 -8.37 -27.91 0.19
CA ASN A 19 -8.44 -27.54 -1.24
C ASN A 19 -9.28 -26.28 -1.55
N PHE A 20 -9.88 -25.64 -0.56
CA PHE A 20 -10.64 -24.40 -0.77
C PHE A 20 -9.89 -23.17 -0.27
N ASN A 21 -8.81 -22.75 -0.93
CA ASN A 21 -8.44 -21.31 -0.87
C ASN A 21 -7.50 -20.75 -1.95
N ASP A 22 -7.35 -21.39 -3.11
CA ASP A 22 -6.68 -20.75 -4.23
C ASP A 22 -7.67 -19.95 -5.09
N GLN A 23 -8.29 -18.96 -4.46
CA GLN A 23 -8.58 -17.74 -5.20
C GLN A 23 -7.23 -17.09 -5.48
N ALA A 24 -6.68 -17.41 -6.66
CA ALA A 24 -5.64 -16.64 -7.31
C ALA A 24 -6.22 -15.24 -7.58
N VAL A 25 -6.22 -14.42 -6.52
CA VAL A 25 -6.28 -12.97 -6.66
C VAL A 25 -4.98 -12.67 -7.38
N LYS A 26 -5.08 -12.41 -8.69
CA LYS A 26 -4.03 -11.76 -9.47
C LYS A 26 -3.47 -10.67 -8.56
N ALA A 27 -2.17 -10.69 -8.33
CA ALA A 27 -1.47 -9.60 -7.68
C ALA A 27 -1.89 -8.33 -8.46
N ASP A 28 -2.82 -7.57 -7.90
CA ASP A 28 -3.03 -6.22 -8.38
C ASP A 28 -1.85 -5.47 -7.81
N VAL A 29 -0.81 -5.39 -8.63
CA VAL A 29 0.43 -4.66 -8.35
C VAL A 29 0.07 -3.18 -8.41
N ASN A 30 -0.77 -2.67 -7.51
CA ASN A 30 -1.16 -1.27 -7.54
C ASN A 30 -1.55 -0.78 -6.14
N ASP A 31 -0.57 -0.24 -5.40
CA ASP A 31 -0.88 0.73 -4.34
C ASP A 31 0.05 1.96 -4.33
N TYR A 32 0.91 2.08 -5.36
CA TYR A 32 1.66 3.31 -5.66
C TYR A 32 1.13 4.10 -6.84
N THR A 33 0.13 3.61 -7.57
CA THR A 33 -0.45 4.35 -8.70
C THR A 33 -1.13 5.64 -8.30
N ALA A 34 -1.40 5.85 -7.01
CA ALA A 34 -1.88 7.12 -6.48
C ALA A 34 -0.79 8.21 -6.44
N PHE A 35 0.49 7.82 -6.46
CA PHE A 35 1.63 8.73 -6.35
C PHE A 35 2.38 8.81 -7.67
N ALA A 36 2.63 10.04 -8.12
CA ALA A 36 3.46 10.30 -9.28
C ALA A 36 4.95 10.07 -8.96
N SER A 37 5.37 10.41 -7.73
CA SER A 37 6.71 10.11 -7.24
C SER A 37 6.73 9.91 -5.73
N ILE A 38 7.67 9.07 -5.29
CA ILE A 38 8.00 8.87 -3.88
C ILE A 38 9.52 8.86 -3.80
N ASN A 39 10.06 9.71 -2.94
CA ASN A 39 11.48 9.79 -2.65
C ASN A 39 11.73 9.27 -1.24
N VAL A 40 12.63 8.29 -1.13
CA VAL A 40 12.97 7.65 0.14
C VAL A 40 14.28 8.25 0.65
N THR A 41 14.27 8.79 1.87
CA THR A 41 15.45 9.46 2.44
C THR A 41 16.63 8.50 2.61
N ASP A 42 16.37 7.30 3.12
CA ASP A 42 17.39 6.27 3.35
C ASP A 42 16.79 4.87 3.17
N GLY A 43 16.89 4.32 1.96
CA GLY A 43 16.35 3.00 1.64
C GLY A 43 15.86 2.89 0.21
N LYS A 44 15.04 1.86 -0.03
CA LYS A 44 14.46 1.53 -1.34
C LYS A 44 13.00 1.11 -1.18
N LEU A 45 12.16 1.41 -2.16
CA LEU A 45 10.81 0.84 -2.21
C LEU A 45 10.91 -0.66 -2.50
N LEU A 46 9.88 -1.42 -2.11
CA LEU A 46 9.86 -2.87 -2.29
C LEU A 46 10.05 -3.28 -3.76
N ARG A 47 9.53 -2.46 -4.69
CA ARG A 47 9.67 -2.66 -6.14
C ARG A 47 11.09 -2.47 -6.68
N ASP A 48 11.95 -1.78 -5.93
CA ASP A 48 13.32 -1.44 -6.35
C ASP A 48 14.35 -2.47 -5.84
N TYR A 49 13.92 -3.48 -5.08
CA TYR A 49 14.75 -4.62 -4.71
C TYR A 49 14.84 -5.62 -5.87
N SER A 50 16.06 -6.09 -6.13
CA SER A 50 16.31 -7.17 -7.08
C SER A 50 15.72 -8.50 -6.61
N SER A 51 15.50 -9.41 -7.56
CA SER A 51 15.00 -10.76 -7.26
C SER A 51 15.97 -11.52 -6.34
N GLU A 52 17.27 -11.28 -6.48
CA GLU A 52 18.33 -11.85 -5.66
C GLU A 52 18.28 -11.33 -4.23
N GLU A 53 18.18 -10.01 -4.04
CA GLU A 53 18.02 -9.39 -2.70
C GLU A 53 16.78 -9.94 -1.98
N LEU A 54 15.65 -10.03 -2.68
CA LEU A 54 14.42 -10.58 -2.11
C LEU A 54 14.55 -12.06 -1.76
N LYS A 55 15.22 -12.86 -2.61
CA LYS A 55 15.44 -14.28 -2.35
C LYS A 55 16.30 -14.49 -1.11
N SER A 56 17.39 -13.76 -0.96
CA SER A 56 18.23 -13.80 0.24
C SER A 56 17.45 -13.36 1.49
N ALA A 57 16.57 -12.38 1.36
CA ALA A 57 15.71 -11.96 2.46
C ALA A 57 14.69 -13.04 2.86
N TYR A 58 14.13 -13.80 1.90
CA TYR A 58 13.21 -14.89 2.21
C TYR A 58 13.86 -16.02 3.02
N GLU A 59 15.18 -16.21 2.91
CA GLU A 59 15.92 -17.15 3.75
C GLU A 59 15.89 -16.75 5.23
N LEU A 60 15.88 -15.45 5.54
CA LEU A 60 15.82 -14.93 6.91
C LEU A 60 14.48 -15.19 7.61
N VAL A 61 13.43 -15.39 6.82
CA VAL A 61 12.08 -15.74 7.33
C VAL A 61 11.75 -17.21 7.14
N SER A 62 12.75 -18.04 6.81
CA SER A 62 12.53 -19.39 6.32
C SER A 62 12.35 -20.46 7.39
N ASP A 63 12.87 -20.27 8.62
CA ASP A 63 12.80 -21.35 9.61
C ASP A 63 11.35 -21.69 10.00
N ARG A 64 11.19 -22.94 10.44
CA ARG A 64 9.90 -23.49 10.79
C ARG A 64 9.30 -22.74 11.98
N LYS A 65 7.99 -22.49 11.90
CA LYS A 65 7.16 -21.99 12.99
C LYS A 65 5.87 -22.80 13.01
N PHE A 66 5.36 -23.13 14.20
CA PHE A 66 4.14 -23.95 14.28
C PHE A 66 2.95 -23.24 13.65
N VAL A 67 2.64 -22.02 14.10
CA VAL A 67 1.61 -21.15 13.53
C VAL A 67 2.06 -19.70 13.63
N GLY A 68 1.73 -18.88 12.63
CA GLY A 68 1.87 -17.43 12.64
C GLY A 68 2.97 -16.90 11.73
N TRP A 69 3.19 -15.59 11.80
CA TRP A 69 4.12 -14.88 10.92
C TRP A 69 5.56 -14.92 11.42
N ARG A 70 6.49 -15.02 10.47
CA ARG A 70 7.88 -14.59 10.59
C ARG A 70 8.08 -13.43 9.64
N TYR A 71 8.88 -12.45 10.04
CA TYR A 71 9.12 -11.26 9.24
C TYR A 71 10.54 -10.76 9.45
N HIS A 72 11.06 -10.09 8.43
CA HIS A 72 12.31 -9.38 8.46
C HIS A 72 12.08 -8.00 7.85
N PHE A 73 12.37 -6.94 8.61
CA PHE A 73 12.27 -5.57 8.11
C PHE A 73 13.54 -5.24 7.34
N PHE A 74 13.38 -4.70 6.13
CA PHE A 74 14.49 -3.99 5.49
C PHE A 74 14.63 -2.60 6.09
N GLN A 75 13.49 -1.93 6.25
CA GLN A 75 13.44 -0.60 6.82
C GLN A 75 12.16 -0.41 7.63
N ARG A 76 12.24 0.44 8.66
CA ARG A 76 11.12 0.70 9.57
C ARG A 76 11.04 2.17 9.90
N ASN A 77 9.88 2.77 9.62
CA ASN A 77 9.59 4.18 9.82
C ASN A 77 10.63 5.12 9.18
N VAL A 78 11.05 4.80 7.96
CA VAL A 78 11.94 5.66 7.17
C VAL A 78 11.14 6.82 6.60
N GLN A 79 11.69 8.03 6.68
CA GLN A 79 11.05 9.21 6.13
C GLN A 79 11.01 9.17 4.59
N VAL A 80 9.89 9.60 4.05
CA VAL A 80 9.59 9.56 2.63
C VAL A 80 8.83 10.81 2.24
N ASP A 81 9.25 11.44 1.15
CA ASP A 81 8.54 12.55 0.54
C ASP A 81 7.76 12.04 -0.66
N PHE A 82 6.53 12.49 -0.85
CA PHE A 82 5.70 12.05 -1.96
C PHE A 82 5.06 13.21 -2.72
N ILE A 83 4.83 12.96 -4.00
CA ILE A 83 4.03 13.81 -4.89
C ILE A 83 2.89 12.94 -5.43
N SER A 84 1.65 13.35 -5.20
CA SER A 84 0.48 12.68 -5.74
C SER A 84 0.37 12.86 -7.25
N ASN A 85 -0.52 12.12 -7.88
CA ASN A 85 -0.97 12.48 -9.22
C ASN A 85 -1.57 13.90 -9.25
N VAL A 86 -1.46 14.54 -10.41
CA VAL A 86 -2.01 15.88 -10.65
C VAL A 86 -3.52 15.87 -10.47
N VAL A 87 -4.01 16.75 -9.60
CA VAL A 87 -5.44 16.90 -9.31
C VAL A 87 -6.12 17.80 -10.35
N PHE A 88 -5.41 18.84 -10.80
CA PHE A 88 -5.89 19.78 -11.81
C PHE A 88 -4.72 20.31 -12.65
N SER A 89 -4.93 20.41 -13.96
CA SER A 89 -4.00 21.05 -14.89
C SER A 89 -4.77 21.85 -15.93
N MET A 90 -4.38 23.11 -16.13
CA MET A 90 -5.00 23.98 -17.13
C MET A 90 -3.95 24.88 -17.76
N TYR A 91 -3.92 24.90 -19.10
CA TYR A 91 -3.08 25.79 -19.88
C TYR A 91 -3.92 26.93 -20.45
N ASN A 92 -3.49 28.18 -20.23
CA ASN A 92 -4.15 29.34 -20.83
C ASN A 92 -3.49 29.71 -22.16
N SER A 93 -4.09 29.26 -23.27
CA SER A 93 -3.71 29.62 -24.63
C SER A 93 -4.29 30.97 -25.10
N GLY A 94 -5.13 31.62 -24.30
CA GLY A 94 -5.74 32.90 -24.61
C GLY A 94 -4.80 34.09 -24.43
N THR A 95 -5.30 35.28 -24.74
CA THR A 95 -4.59 36.56 -24.58
C THR A 95 -4.97 37.30 -23.30
N THR A 96 -5.93 36.78 -22.52
CA THR A 96 -6.42 37.37 -21.26
C THR A 96 -6.36 36.35 -20.13
N ALA A 97 -6.26 36.83 -18.89
CA ALA A 97 -6.19 35.97 -17.72
C ALA A 97 -7.53 35.25 -17.47
N LEU A 98 -7.47 33.95 -17.18
CA LEU A 98 -8.64 33.13 -16.87
C LEU A 98 -8.81 33.02 -15.35
N LYS A 99 -9.98 33.38 -14.84
CA LYS A 99 -10.31 33.21 -13.41
C LYS A 99 -11.05 31.90 -13.20
N TYR A 100 -10.44 30.97 -12.49
CA TYR A 100 -11.05 29.67 -12.17
C TYR A 100 -11.29 29.54 -10.67
N LYS A 101 -12.50 29.10 -10.30
CA LYS A 101 -12.78 28.59 -8.97
C LYS A 101 -12.57 27.08 -9.01
N VAL A 102 -11.45 26.62 -8.48
CA VAL A 102 -11.15 25.20 -8.39
C VAL A 102 -11.64 24.72 -7.03
N GLN A 103 -12.61 23.81 -7.07
CA GLN A 103 -13.02 23.07 -5.89
C GLN A 103 -12.22 21.77 -5.86
N VAL A 104 -11.19 21.73 -5.02
CA VAL A 104 -10.40 20.51 -4.83
C VAL A 104 -11.02 19.74 -3.67
N SER A 105 -11.67 18.62 -3.97
CA SER A 105 -11.98 17.61 -2.95
C SER A 105 -10.84 16.62 -2.91
N ALA A 106 -10.00 16.69 -1.88
CA ALA A 106 -9.04 15.63 -1.57
C ALA A 106 -9.78 14.41 -1.00
N GLU A 107 -10.70 13.81 -1.76
CA GLU A 107 -11.53 12.69 -1.27
C GLU A 107 -10.76 11.38 -1.10
N ASN A 108 -9.48 11.32 -1.53
CA ASN A 108 -8.70 10.08 -1.56
C ASN A 108 -7.25 10.21 -1.03
N CYS A 109 -6.97 11.11 -0.08
CA CYS A 109 -5.72 10.97 0.67
C CYS A 109 -5.92 9.88 1.72
N VAL A 110 -5.87 8.61 1.30
CA VAL A 110 -5.82 7.49 2.24
C VAL A 110 -4.53 7.69 3.02
N LYS A 111 -4.63 8.02 4.32
CA LYS A 111 -3.49 8.22 5.22
C LYS A 111 -2.53 7.03 5.27
N THR A 112 -2.93 5.90 4.69
CA THR A 112 -2.17 4.68 4.67
C THR A 112 -2.28 4.00 3.29
N SER A 113 -1.14 3.76 2.65
CA SER A 113 -1.05 2.88 1.48
C SER A 113 -0.36 1.57 1.85
N ILE A 114 -0.82 0.46 1.27
CA ILE A 114 -0.33 -0.90 1.58
C ILE A 114 0.01 -1.61 0.28
N SER A 115 1.24 -2.06 0.12
CA SER A 115 1.64 -2.90 -1.00
C SER A 115 2.13 -4.26 -0.49
N CYS A 116 1.87 -5.30 -1.27
CA CYS A 116 2.38 -6.65 -1.01
C CYS A 116 2.76 -7.35 -2.30
N THR A 117 3.73 -8.27 -2.19
CA THR A 117 4.17 -9.13 -3.30
C THR A 117 4.03 -10.61 -2.93
N GLY A 118 4.25 -11.49 -3.92
CA GLY A 118 4.19 -12.93 -3.71
C GLY A 118 2.78 -13.41 -3.40
N THR A 119 2.64 -14.19 -2.33
CA THR A 119 1.37 -14.80 -1.90
C THR A 119 0.79 -14.13 -0.66
N ILE A 120 1.41 -13.06 -0.17
CA ILE A 120 0.80 -12.17 0.83
C ILE A 120 -0.35 -11.43 0.16
N LYS A 121 -1.44 -11.25 0.89
CA LYS A 121 -2.67 -10.60 0.41
C LYS A 121 -3.11 -9.55 1.43
N TYR A 122 -3.91 -8.59 1.00
CA TYR A 122 -4.68 -7.69 1.86
C TYR A 122 -6.17 -8.02 1.83
N ASP A 123 -6.89 -7.62 2.88
CA ASP A 123 -8.33 -7.69 2.98
C ASP A 123 -8.96 -6.52 2.21
N ILE A 124 -9.80 -6.86 1.22
CA ILE A 124 -10.52 -5.90 0.38
C ILE A 124 -11.90 -5.57 0.99
N SER A 125 -12.36 -6.34 1.98
CA SER A 125 -13.72 -6.31 2.51
C SER A 125 -13.97 -5.28 3.62
N GLY A 126 -13.19 -4.19 3.69
CA GLY A 126 -13.35 -3.16 4.71
C GLY A 126 -12.97 -1.75 4.22
N THR A 127 -13.42 -0.72 4.95
CA THR A 127 -13.11 0.69 4.66
C THR A 127 -11.61 1.01 4.79
N ILE A 128 -10.87 0.20 5.55
CA ILE A 128 -9.43 0.33 5.76
C ILE A 128 -8.76 -0.92 5.20
N LYS A 129 -7.83 -0.75 4.26
CA LYS A 129 -6.98 -1.84 3.76
C LYS A 129 -6.14 -2.37 4.92
N LYS A 130 -6.08 -3.69 5.09
CA LYS A 130 -5.28 -4.40 6.10
C LYS A 130 -4.66 -5.63 5.49
N PHE A 131 -3.52 -6.10 5.97
CA PHE A 131 -2.97 -7.38 5.54
C PHE A 131 -3.81 -8.56 6.05
N LYS A 132 -3.94 -9.61 5.23
CA LYS A 132 -4.64 -10.83 5.62
C LYS A 132 -3.92 -11.59 6.76
N ASN A 133 -4.66 -12.44 7.45
CA ASN A 133 -4.16 -13.33 8.50
C ASN A 133 -3.45 -12.60 9.66
N GLY A 134 -3.80 -11.33 9.93
CA GLY A 134 -3.26 -10.58 11.08
C GLY A 134 -1.76 -10.25 10.98
N LEU A 135 -1.23 -10.07 9.77
CA LEU A 135 0.15 -9.61 9.60
C LEU A 135 0.36 -8.22 10.22
N ASP A 136 -0.62 -7.31 10.12
CA ASP A 136 -0.59 -5.99 10.76
C ASP A 136 -0.31 -6.07 12.26
N SER A 137 -1.06 -6.93 12.95
CA SER A 137 -0.92 -7.18 14.38
C SER A 137 0.46 -7.74 14.70
N SER A 138 0.95 -8.65 13.84
CA SER A 138 2.27 -9.28 14.00
C SER A 138 3.42 -8.27 13.81
N LEU A 139 3.25 -7.32 12.89
CA LEU A 139 4.18 -6.21 12.61
C LEU A 139 4.02 -5.03 13.58
N LYS A 140 2.99 -5.06 14.45
CA LYS A 140 2.61 -3.98 15.38
C LYS A 140 2.27 -2.67 14.67
N LEU A 141 1.57 -2.76 13.54
CA LEU A 141 1.11 -1.63 12.73
C LEU A 141 -0.30 -1.13 13.14
N GLU A 142 -0.96 -1.76 14.11
CA GLU A 142 -2.35 -1.44 14.47
C GLU A 142 -2.58 0.00 14.93
N GLY A 143 -1.56 0.62 15.54
CA GLY A 143 -1.64 2.01 16.01
C GLY A 143 -1.71 3.06 14.90
N SER A 144 -1.17 2.78 13.70
CA SER A 144 -1.16 3.73 12.59
C SER A 144 -2.47 3.76 11.78
N TYR A 145 -3.33 2.75 11.92
CA TYR A 145 -4.62 2.69 11.24
C TYR A 145 -5.71 3.58 11.87
N GLN A 146 -5.54 4.00 13.13
CA GLN A 146 -6.59 4.71 13.87
C GLN A 146 -6.82 6.15 13.40
N GLU A 147 -6.07 6.62 12.41
CA GLU A 147 -6.14 7.99 11.98
C GLU A 147 -6.75 8.22 10.61
N THR A 148 -7.36 7.23 9.94
CA THR A 148 -8.11 7.44 8.68
C THR A 148 -9.43 8.20 8.92
N GLN A 149 -9.35 9.36 9.55
CA GLN A 149 -10.35 10.39 9.35
C GLN A 149 -10.08 10.99 7.98
N LEU A 150 -11.03 10.75 7.09
CA LEU A 150 -11.25 11.44 5.83
C LEU A 150 -11.22 12.95 6.13
N VAL A 151 -10.04 13.56 6.07
CA VAL A 151 -9.93 15.01 5.93
C VAL A 151 -10.38 15.28 4.51
N LYS A 152 -11.70 15.39 4.32
CA LYS A 152 -12.27 16.05 3.16
C LYS A 152 -11.87 17.51 3.27
N GLN A 153 -10.62 17.81 2.91
CA GLN A 153 -10.19 19.17 2.71
C GLN A 153 -10.79 19.58 1.37
N GLN A 154 -11.99 20.16 1.47
CA GLN A 154 -12.65 20.78 0.34
C GLN A 154 -12.21 22.24 0.35
N GLU A 155 -11.15 22.53 -0.39
CA GLU A 155 -10.67 23.89 -0.54
C GLU A 155 -11.26 24.49 -1.81
N ASN A 156 -11.90 25.64 -1.66
CA ASN A 156 -12.32 26.47 -2.78
C ASN A 156 -11.19 27.46 -3.05
N LEU A 157 -10.42 27.21 -4.10
CA LEU A 157 -9.29 28.04 -4.51
C LEU A 157 -9.72 28.90 -5.69
N GLU A 158 -9.49 30.21 -5.60
CA GLU A 158 -9.62 31.11 -6.75
C GLU A 158 -8.22 31.31 -7.35
N VAL A 159 -8.02 30.85 -8.59
CA VAL A 159 -6.73 30.93 -9.28
C VAL A 159 -6.91 31.70 -10.57
N ASP A 160 -6.13 32.77 -10.72
CA ASP A 160 -6.00 33.52 -11.96
C ASP A 160 -4.88 32.87 -12.80
N ILE A 161 -5.17 32.43 -14.02
CA ILE A 161 -4.18 31.79 -14.92
C ILE A 161 -3.82 32.78 -16.01
N ASP A 162 -2.56 33.21 -16.04
CA ASP A 162 -2.05 34.21 -16.97
C ASP A 162 -1.88 33.64 -18.39
N PRO A 163 -2.02 34.45 -19.45
CA PRO A 163 -1.73 34.05 -20.83
C PRO A 163 -0.35 33.40 -21.00
N GLY A 164 -0.29 32.26 -21.69
CA GLY A 164 0.97 31.54 -21.91
C GLY A 164 1.52 30.84 -20.66
N THR A 165 0.68 30.61 -19.64
CA THR A 165 1.06 29.83 -18.45
C THR A 165 0.20 28.60 -18.29
N VAL A 166 0.78 27.56 -17.69
CA VAL A 166 0.07 26.37 -17.22
C VAL A 166 0.00 26.41 -15.70
N CYS A 167 -1.20 26.21 -15.16
CA CYS A 167 -1.44 26.03 -13.75
C CYS A 167 -1.60 24.54 -13.46
N ILE A 168 -0.78 24.00 -12.56
CA ILE A 168 -0.82 22.61 -12.12
C ILE A 168 -1.05 22.60 -10.62
N ILE A 169 -2.02 21.81 -10.17
CA ILE A 169 -2.32 21.60 -8.76
C ILE A 169 -2.14 20.12 -8.44
N TYR A 170 -1.32 19.84 -7.43
CA TYR A 170 -1.07 18.50 -6.94
C TYR A 170 -0.92 18.50 -5.42
N ILE A 171 -1.05 17.33 -4.80
CA ILE A 171 -0.80 17.15 -3.37
C ILE A 171 0.64 16.68 -3.22
N GLN A 172 1.36 17.30 -2.28
CA GLN A 172 2.69 16.83 -1.87
C GLN A 172 2.70 16.68 -0.35
N GLY A 173 3.61 15.89 0.16
CA GLY A 173 3.69 15.68 1.59
C GLY A 173 4.84 14.79 1.99
N SER A 174 4.82 14.45 3.27
CA SER A 174 5.79 13.53 3.88
C SER A 174 5.09 12.39 4.60
N GLY A 175 5.81 11.30 4.78
CA GLY A 175 5.31 10.11 5.44
C GLY A 175 6.42 9.24 6.01
N LEU A 176 5.99 8.06 6.45
CA LEU A 176 6.83 7.01 6.99
C LEU A 176 6.62 5.72 6.19
N LEU A 177 7.72 5.15 5.73
CA LEU A 177 7.77 3.88 5.02
C LEU A 177 8.29 2.78 5.94
N THR A 178 7.58 1.66 5.96
CA THR A 178 8.02 0.42 6.58
C THR A 178 7.89 -0.70 5.56
N ASN A 179 8.97 -1.41 5.27
CA ASN A 179 8.91 -2.56 4.37
C ASN A 179 9.83 -3.70 4.80
N GLY A 180 9.60 -4.85 4.20
CA GLY A 180 10.31 -6.08 4.53
C GLY A 180 9.73 -7.28 3.82
N VAL A 181 10.12 -8.46 4.29
CA VAL A 181 9.58 -9.74 3.83
C VAL A 181 8.96 -10.49 4.99
N ALA A 182 7.92 -11.27 4.70
CA ALA A 182 7.25 -12.09 5.70
C ALA A 182 6.81 -13.44 5.14
N SER A 183 6.77 -14.43 6.02
CA SER A 183 6.31 -15.79 5.73
C SER A 183 5.34 -16.25 6.82
N TYR A 184 4.16 -16.71 6.39
CA TYR A 184 3.11 -17.23 7.27
C TYR A 184 3.20 -18.75 7.35
N TYR A 185 3.13 -19.26 8.57
CA TYR A 185 3.17 -20.68 8.85
C TYR A 185 1.87 -21.18 9.44
N GLU A 186 1.46 -22.37 9.02
CA GLU A 186 0.34 -23.10 9.57
C GLU A 186 0.74 -24.57 9.67
N TRP A 187 0.67 -25.13 10.88
CA TRP A 187 1.12 -26.50 11.16
C TRP A 187 2.54 -26.79 10.62
N TRP A 188 3.51 -25.90 10.89
CA TRP A 188 4.90 -25.98 10.41
C TRP A 188 5.11 -25.82 8.89
N PHE A 189 4.04 -25.74 8.09
CA PHE A 189 4.13 -25.52 6.65
C PHE A 189 4.03 -24.03 6.32
N ARG A 190 4.90 -23.55 5.43
CA ARG A 190 4.81 -22.19 4.89
C ARG A 190 3.62 -22.12 3.94
N ARG A 191 2.65 -21.26 4.25
CA ARG A 191 1.42 -21.06 3.45
C ARG A 191 1.48 -19.81 2.60
N ASN A 192 2.07 -18.75 3.13
CA ASN A 192 2.24 -17.48 2.43
C ASN A 192 3.68 -16.99 2.61
N GLU A 193 4.17 -16.31 1.59
CA GLU A 193 5.48 -15.67 1.52
C GLU A 193 5.42 -14.49 0.56
N GLY A 194 6.08 -13.40 0.93
CA GLY A 194 6.17 -12.24 0.07
C GLY A 194 6.78 -11.03 0.77
N GLY A 195 6.95 -9.97 0.00
CA GLY A 195 7.26 -8.65 0.53
C GLY A 195 6.01 -7.97 1.05
N PHE A 196 6.18 -7.19 2.11
CA PHE A 196 5.15 -6.29 2.60
C PHE A 196 5.72 -4.88 2.66
N GLU A 197 4.86 -3.91 2.40
CA GLU A 197 5.24 -2.52 2.46
C GLU A 197 4.04 -1.67 2.86
N TYR A 198 4.32 -0.75 3.76
CA TYR A 198 3.33 0.01 4.50
C TYR A 198 3.79 1.46 4.56
N PHE A 199 2.98 2.34 3.98
CA PHE A 199 3.27 3.76 3.86
C PHE A 199 2.23 4.53 4.66
N THR A 200 2.68 5.31 5.65
CA THR A 200 1.82 6.20 6.45
C THR A 200 2.10 7.64 6.09
N ILE A 201 1.08 8.36 5.64
CA ILE A 201 1.16 9.79 5.39
C ILE A 201 1.10 10.51 6.74
N THR A 202 2.12 11.31 7.04
CA THR A 202 2.17 12.11 8.26
C THR A 202 1.69 13.53 8.01
N ASP A 203 2.02 14.08 6.85
CA ASP A 203 1.63 15.43 6.45
C ASP A 203 1.35 15.48 4.95
N SER A 204 0.40 16.32 4.57
CA SER A 204 0.00 16.51 3.18
C SER A 204 -0.61 17.88 2.97
N HIS A 205 -0.19 18.57 1.92
CA HIS A 205 -0.71 19.88 1.55
C HIS A 205 -0.84 20.03 0.04
N LEU A 206 -1.74 20.91 -0.37
CA LEU A 206 -1.91 21.29 -1.76
C LEU A 206 -0.76 22.21 -2.19
N ARG A 207 -0.19 21.94 -3.36
CA ARG A 207 0.78 22.80 -4.02
C ARG A 207 0.22 23.24 -5.37
N ILE A 208 0.33 24.53 -5.63
CA ILE A 208 -0.06 25.16 -6.88
C ILE A 208 1.21 25.66 -7.57
N GLU A 209 1.45 25.21 -8.78
CA GLU A 209 2.56 25.66 -9.60
C GLU A 209 2.05 26.31 -10.87
N LYS A 210 2.56 27.52 -11.13
CA LYS A 210 2.37 28.22 -12.40
C LYS A 210 3.67 28.18 -13.17
N ILE A 211 3.64 27.55 -14.33
CA ILE A 211 4.81 27.41 -15.20
C ILE A 211 4.55 28.25 -16.44
N LYS A 212 5.49 29.13 -16.78
CA LYS A 212 5.46 29.86 -18.04
C LYS A 212 5.96 28.94 -19.15
N VAL A 213 5.16 28.82 -20.22
CA VAL A 213 5.47 28.01 -21.40
C VAL A 213 6.00 28.90 -22.51
#